data_AF-A0A0F7RWY8-F1
#
_entry.id   AF-A0A0F7RWY8-F1
#
_cell.length_a   1.000
_cell.length_b   1.000
_cell.length_c   1.000
_cell.angle_alpha   90.00
_cell.angle_beta   90.00
_cell.angle_gamma   90.00
#
_symmetry.space_group_name_H-M   'P 1'
#
loop_
_entity.id
_entity.type
_entity.pdbx_description
1 polymer ?
#
loop_
_entity_poly.entity_id
_entity_poly.type
_entity_poly.pdbx_seq_one_letter_code
_entity_poly.pdbx_strand_id
1 'polypeptide(L)'
;MILNLLVAFFVVAAGATLLVCLALGLLSLSQYIESHASRARRMGLRALYTITILQLLLTLIDDVPLLPLLPNIAAAAAHYSALGAPTWPYSAPSSTAPWVGIASLLPLASHIWLVRHHTLTSHAWHQHRYDTLHRPDWDVMSSEPPGAREMSNLQVCAVLAVCVWSIPVYRLVGMIAAAEWGGAGVVEEGGRSERSRRSR
;
A
#
# COMPACT_ATOMS: atom_id res chain seq x y z
N MET A 1 4.59 -2.09 39.10
CA MET A 1 5.28 -1.05 38.28
C MET A 1 6.45 -1.63 37.47
N ILE A 2 7.36 -2.42 38.06
CA ILE A 2 8.47 -3.08 37.33
C ILE A 2 8.00 -3.96 36.16
N LEU A 3 6.92 -4.74 36.32
CA LEU A 3 6.38 -5.57 35.24
C LEU A 3 5.92 -4.74 34.04
N ASN A 4 5.26 -3.60 34.27
CA ASN A 4 4.82 -2.72 33.20
C ASN A 4 6.00 -2.07 32.46
N LEU A 5 7.09 -1.75 33.16
CA LEU A 5 8.33 -1.27 32.54
C LEU A 5 8.99 -2.36 31.68
N LEU A 6 9.01 -3.61 32.15
CA LEU A 6 9.52 -4.74 31.38
C LEU A 6 8.68 -4.98 30.12
N VAL A 7 7.36 -4.93 30.22
CA VAL A 7 6.45 -5.06 29.07
C VAL A 7 6.66 -3.91 28.08
N ALA A 8 6.75 -2.67 28.55
CA ALA A 8 7.00 -1.53 27.68
C ALA A 8 8.36 -1.66 26.96
N PHE A 9 9.41 -2.05 27.68
CA PHE A 9 10.72 -2.30 27.08
C PHE A 9 10.67 -3.42 26.04
N PHE A 10 9.99 -4.53 26.34
CA PHE A 10 9.82 -5.63 25.39
C PHE A 10 9.08 -5.18 24.13
N VAL A 11 7.98 -4.42 24.26
CA VAL A 11 7.22 -3.91 23.10
C VAL A 11 8.08 -2.96 22.25
N VAL A 12 8.85 -2.07 22.88
CA VAL A 12 9.77 -1.16 22.16
C VAL A 12 10.88 -1.95 21.47
N ALA A 13 11.50 -2.90 22.15
CA ALA A 13 12.56 -3.73 21.59
C ALA A 13 12.04 -4.59 20.42
N ALA A 14 10.91 -5.27 20.58
CA ALA A 14 10.28 -6.06 19.53
C ALA A 14 9.89 -5.18 18.33
N GLY A 15 9.31 -4.00 18.58
CA GLY A 15 9.01 -3.02 17.53
C GLY A 15 10.25 -2.55 16.79
N ALA A 16 11.32 -2.23 17.51
CA ALA A 16 12.59 -1.81 16.90
C ALA A 16 13.22 -2.94 16.06
N THR A 17 13.22 -4.19 16.55
CA THR A 17 13.72 -5.35 15.79
C THR A 17 12.91 -5.58 14.52
N LEU A 18 11.58 -5.46 14.60
CA LEU A 18 10.71 -5.57 13.43
C LEU A 18 11.00 -4.47 12.40
N LEU A 19 11.20 -3.22 12.84
CA LEU A 19 11.56 -2.11 11.97
C LEU A 19 12.93 -2.31 11.31
N VAL A 20 13.93 -2.79 12.05
CA VAL A 20 15.25 -3.12 11.50
C VAL A 20 15.14 -4.25 10.48
N CYS A 21 14.39 -5.31 10.77
CA CYS A 21 14.15 -6.40 9.82
C CYS A 21 13.46 -5.90 8.55
N LEU A 22 12.48 -5.01 8.69
CA LEU A 22 11.77 -4.40 7.56
C LEU A 22 12.72 -3.54 6.73
N ALA A 23 13.54 -2.70 7.38
CA ALA A 23 14.53 -1.86 6.69
C ALA A 23 15.57 -2.69 5.92
N LEU A 24 16.11 -3.75 6.54
CA LEU A 24 17.04 -4.67 5.88
C LEU A 24 16.37 -5.42 4.72
N GLY A 25 15.11 -5.81 4.87
CA GLY A 25 14.32 -6.42 3.80
C GLY A 25 14.11 -5.48 2.61
N LEU A 26 13.77 -4.22 2.87
CA LEU A 26 13.62 -3.20 1.83
C LEU A 26 14.95 -2.87 1.13
N LEU A 27 16.05 -2.83 1.89
CA LEU A 27 17.40 -2.65 1.35
C LEU A 27 17.81 -3.83 0.46
N SER A 28 17.54 -5.07 0.88
CA SER A 28 17.78 -6.25 0.05
C SER A 28 16.94 -6.21 -1.23
N LEU A 29 15.68 -5.76 -1.13
CA LEU A 29 14.80 -5.62 -2.28
C LEU A 29 15.30 -4.55 -3.25
N SER A 30 15.81 -3.40 -2.77
CA SER A 30 16.36 -2.36 -3.65
C SER A 30 17.60 -2.84 -4.40
N GLN A 31 18.53 -3.51 -3.73
CA GLN A 31 19.72 -4.13 -4.36
C GLN A 31 19.34 -5.22 -5.39
N TYR A 32 18.26 -5.96 -5.13
CA TYR A 32 17.74 -6.92 -6.10
C TYR A 32 17.15 -6.24 -7.34
N ILE A 33 16.39 -5.15 -7.15
CA ILE A 33 15.84 -4.35 -8.27
C ILE A 33 16.97 -3.75 -9.10
N GLU A 34 18.04 -3.27 -8.45
CA GLU A 34 19.24 -2.74 -9.08
C GLU A 34 19.94 -3.79 -9.95
N SER A 35 20.27 -4.95 -9.38
CA SER A 35 20.99 -6.01 -10.11
C SER A 35 20.14 -6.69 -11.19
N HIS A 36 18.81 -6.71 -11.04
CA HIS A 36 17.91 -7.48 -11.90
C HIS A 36 16.61 -6.74 -12.28
N ALA A 37 16.72 -5.49 -12.70
CA ALA A 37 15.56 -4.63 -13.03
C ALA A 37 14.52 -5.30 -13.94
N SER A 38 14.94 -6.04 -14.97
CA SER A 38 14.01 -6.74 -15.88
C SER A 38 13.27 -7.92 -15.23
N ARG A 39 13.89 -8.64 -14.29
CA ARG A 39 13.24 -9.71 -13.52
C ARG A 39 12.33 -9.12 -12.45
N ALA A 40 12.80 -8.11 -11.73
CA ALA A 40 12.01 -7.39 -10.74
C ALA A 40 10.74 -6.80 -11.37
N ARG A 41 10.84 -6.16 -12.54
CA ARG A 41 9.68 -5.65 -13.28
C ARG A 41 8.63 -6.73 -13.57
N ARG A 42 9.06 -7.91 -14.05
CA ARG A 42 8.17 -9.05 -14.32
C ARG A 42 7.53 -9.59 -13.05
N MET A 43 8.28 -9.65 -11.95
CA MET A 43 7.75 -10.04 -10.64
C MET A 43 6.70 -9.04 -10.15
N GLY A 44 6.97 -7.73 -10.27
CA GLY A 44 6.03 -6.67 -9.92
C GLY A 44 4.73 -6.69 -10.72
N LEU A 45 4.81 -6.94 -12.04
CA LEU A 45 3.62 -7.09 -12.89
C LEU A 45 2.79 -8.33 -12.53
N ARG A 46 3.45 -9.46 -12.25
CA ARG A 46 2.76 -10.68 -11.78
C ARG A 46 2.10 -10.45 -10.43
N ALA A 47 2.81 -9.81 -9.49
CA ALA A 47 2.28 -9.48 -8.17
C ALA A 47 1.06 -8.56 -8.29
N LEU A 48 1.15 -7.49 -9.08
CA LEU A 48 0.03 -6.58 -9.37
C LEU A 48 -1.19 -7.34 -9.91
N TYR A 49 -0.99 -8.28 -10.84
CA TYR A 49 -2.07 -9.11 -11.37
C TYR A 49 -2.68 -10.01 -10.31
N THR A 50 -1.87 -10.71 -9.53
CA THR A 50 -2.35 -11.57 -8.44
C THR A 50 -3.11 -10.78 -7.38
N ILE A 51 -2.63 -9.59 -7.00
CA ILE A 51 -3.28 -8.74 -5.99
C ILE A 51 -4.60 -8.18 -6.53
N THR A 52 -4.64 -7.76 -7.80
CA THR A 52 -5.88 -7.28 -8.42
C THR A 52 -6.93 -8.40 -8.49
N ILE A 53 -6.54 -9.61 -8.89
CA ILE A 53 -7.44 -10.78 -8.89
C ILE A 53 -7.89 -11.11 -7.48
N LEU A 54 -6.97 -11.15 -6.51
CA LEU A 54 -7.29 -11.43 -5.12
C LEU A 54 -8.29 -10.42 -4.57
N GLN A 55 -8.11 -9.14 -4.89
CA GLN A 55 -9.02 -8.07 -4.51
C GLN A 55 -10.42 -8.28 -5.11
N LEU A 56 -10.52 -8.64 -6.39
CA LEU A 56 -11.80 -8.98 -7.03
C LEU A 56 -12.44 -10.23 -6.41
N LEU A 57 -11.64 -11.25 -6.12
CA LEU A 57 -12.11 -12.48 -5.50
C LEU A 57 -12.67 -12.23 -4.10
N LEU A 58 -12.00 -11.40 -3.30
CA LEU A 58 -12.47 -10.97 -1.98
C LEU A 58 -13.79 -10.19 -2.09
N THR A 59 -13.95 -9.34 -3.11
CA THR A 59 -15.24 -8.65 -3.32
C THR A 59 -16.37 -9.58 -3.77
N LEU A 60 -16.07 -10.71 -4.41
CA LEU A 60 -17.06 -11.66 -4.90
C LEU A 60 -17.43 -12.75 -3.89
N ILE A 61 -16.47 -13.24 -3.10
CA ILE A 61 -16.67 -14.33 -2.15
C ILE A 61 -17.08 -13.79 -0.78
N ASP A 62 -16.46 -12.71 -0.33
CA ASP A 62 -16.58 -12.23 1.05
C ASP A 62 -17.49 -11.00 1.22
N ASP A 63 -18.21 -10.59 0.16
CA ASP A 63 -19.07 -9.40 0.12
C ASP A 63 -18.35 -8.13 0.62
N VAL A 64 -17.04 -8.05 0.38
CA VAL A 64 -16.23 -6.88 0.76
C VAL A 64 -16.76 -5.67 -0.02
N PRO A 65 -17.02 -4.54 0.64
CA PRO A 65 -17.63 -3.38 0.00
C PRO A 65 -16.76 -2.90 -1.17
N LEU A 66 -17.33 -2.97 -2.37
CA LEU A 66 -16.62 -2.66 -3.62
C LEU A 66 -16.39 -1.14 -3.77
N LEU A 67 -17.32 -0.32 -3.25
CA LEU A 67 -17.24 1.15 -3.31
C LEU A 67 -15.94 1.71 -2.69
N PRO A 68 -15.57 1.40 -1.43
CA PRO A 68 -14.31 1.83 -0.83
C PRO A 68 -13.05 1.38 -1.57
N LEU A 69 -13.14 0.33 -2.37
CA LEU A 69 -12.03 -0.27 -3.10
C LEU A 69 -11.88 0.27 -4.52
N LEU A 70 -12.91 0.93 -5.08
CA LEU A 70 -12.88 1.51 -6.41
C LEU A 70 -11.69 2.45 -6.67
N PRO A 71 -11.31 3.37 -5.76
CA PRO A 71 -10.15 4.21 -5.97
C PRO A 71 -8.86 3.39 -6.15
N ASN A 72 -8.72 2.29 -5.41
CA ASN A 72 -7.55 1.40 -5.52
C ASN A 72 -7.55 0.65 -6.86
N ILE A 73 -8.70 0.16 -7.31
CA ILE A 73 -8.83 -0.51 -8.62
C ILE A 73 -8.52 0.46 -9.76
N ALA A 74 -8.99 1.70 -9.67
CA ALA A 74 -8.66 2.75 -10.64
C ALA A 74 -7.15 3.07 -10.62
N ALA A 75 -6.53 3.13 -9.44
CA ALA A 75 -5.08 3.31 -9.30
C ALA A 75 -4.28 2.14 -9.89
N ALA A 76 -4.80 0.91 -9.82
CA ALA A 76 -4.15 -0.27 -10.38
C ALA A 76 -3.87 -0.11 -11.88
N ALA A 77 -4.80 0.48 -12.65
CA ALA A 77 -4.59 0.76 -14.07
C ALA A 77 -3.41 1.74 -14.31
N ALA A 78 -3.29 2.78 -13.49
CA ALA A 78 -2.14 3.71 -13.55
C ALA A 78 -0.83 3.04 -13.09
N HIS A 79 -0.90 2.09 -12.16
CA HIS A 79 0.26 1.28 -11.78
C HIS A 79 0.67 0.32 -12.90
N TYR A 80 -0.28 -0.28 -13.62
CA TYR A 80 0.00 -1.12 -14.78
C TYR A 80 0.71 -0.35 -15.89
N SER A 81 0.24 0.84 -16.24
CA SER A 81 0.89 1.66 -17.27
C SER A 81 2.30 2.07 -16.83
N ALA A 82 2.49 2.41 -15.55
CA ALA A 82 3.79 2.77 -15.01
C ALA A 82 4.80 1.60 -14.96
N LEU A 83 4.40 0.41 -14.48
CA LEU A 83 5.28 -0.77 -14.49
C LEU A 83 5.45 -1.36 -15.90
N GLY A 84 4.52 -1.08 -16.82
CA GLY A 84 4.55 -1.47 -18.22
C GLY A 84 5.52 -0.64 -19.08
N ALA A 85 6.03 0.48 -18.57
CA ALA A 85 6.97 1.31 -19.32
C ALA A 85 8.37 0.66 -19.43
N PRO A 86 9.05 0.73 -20.59
CA PRO A 86 10.42 0.23 -20.76
C PRO A 86 11.46 1.01 -19.96
N THR A 87 11.11 2.23 -19.51
CA THR A 87 11.99 3.12 -18.75
C THR A 87 11.99 2.85 -17.24
N TRP A 88 11.15 1.94 -16.75
CA TRP A 88 11.16 1.52 -15.34
C TRP A 88 12.46 0.75 -15.03
N PRO A 89 13.15 1.00 -13.89
CA PRO A 89 12.76 1.85 -12.76
C PRO A 89 13.20 3.33 -12.87
N TYR A 90 14.01 3.68 -13.87
CA TYR A 90 14.61 5.01 -14.07
C TYR A 90 13.68 6.08 -14.66
N SER A 91 12.37 5.85 -14.65
CA SER A 91 11.40 6.83 -15.11
C SER A 91 11.48 8.07 -14.21
N ALA A 92 12.09 9.15 -14.71
CA ALA A 92 12.19 10.39 -13.96
C ALA A 92 10.78 10.87 -13.58
N PRO A 93 10.55 11.27 -12.32
CA PRO A 93 9.24 11.72 -11.83
C PRO A 93 8.70 12.96 -12.57
N SER A 94 9.55 13.63 -13.36
CA SER A 94 9.21 14.79 -14.18
C SER A 94 8.63 14.45 -15.56
N SER A 95 8.88 13.25 -16.11
CA SER A 95 8.54 12.93 -17.51
C SER A 95 7.40 11.92 -17.66
N THR A 96 7.16 11.08 -16.65
CA THR A 96 6.05 10.12 -16.65
C THR A 96 4.82 10.72 -15.99
N ALA A 97 4.02 11.44 -16.78
CA ALA A 97 2.64 11.86 -16.57
C ALA A 97 2.24 12.27 -15.12
N PRO A 98 1.81 13.53 -14.85
CA PRO A 98 1.37 13.98 -13.52
C PRO A 98 0.29 13.09 -12.86
N TRP A 99 -0.46 12.37 -13.69
CA TRP A 99 -1.40 11.31 -13.31
C TRP A 99 -0.80 10.20 -12.44
N VAL A 100 0.48 9.87 -12.59
CA VAL A 100 1.16 8.79 -11.84
C VAL A 100 1.44 9.20 -10.39
N GLY A 101 1.74 10.49 -10.16
CA GLY A 101 1.85 11.06 -8.81
C GLY A 101 0.49 11.08 -8.11
N ILE A 102 -0.54 11.55 -8.82
CA ILE A 102 -1.93 11.57 -8.32
C ILE A 102 -2.44 10.14 -8.04
N ALA A 103 -2.11 9.17 -8.89
CA ALA A 103 -2.48 7.77 -8.69
C ALA A 103 -1.95 7.16 -7.39
N SER A 104 -0.88 7.72 -6.81
CA SER A 104 -0.35 7.27 -5.52
C SER A 104 -1.21 7.74 -4.33
N LEU A 105 -2.06 8.75 -4.52
CA LEU A 105 -3.01 9.24 -3.51
C LEU A 105 -4.32 8.45 -3.50
N LEU A 106 -4.66 7.76 -4.60
CA LEU A 106 -5.90 6.98 -4.70
C LEU A 106 -5.95 5.78 -3.73
N PRO A 107 -4.86 5.03 -3.49
CA PRO A 107 -4.80 4.02 -2.42
C PRO A 107 -5.03 4.62 -1.04
N LEU A 108 -4.56 5.84 -0.78
CA LEU A 108 -4.82 6.54 0.48
C LEU A 108 -6.31 6.89 0.63
N ALA A 109 -6.96 7.35 -0.45
CA ALA A 109 -8.40 7.57 -0.47
C ALA A 109 -9.17 6.26 -0.21
N SER A 110 -8.77 5.15 -0.84
CA SER A 110 -9.35 3.83 -0.57
C SER A 110 -9.15 3.40 0.89
N HIS A 111 -7.98 3.65 1.47
CA HIS A 111 -7.69 3.36 2.87
C HIS A 111 -8.61 4.13 3.81
N ILE A 112 -8.68 5.46 3.67
CA ILE A 112 -9.52 6.32 4.50
C ILE A 112 -11.00 5.91 4.36
N TRP A 113 -11.44 5.64 3.13
CA TRP A 113 -12.82 5.25 2.88
C TRP A 113 -13.14 3.88 3.48
N LEU A 114 -12.25 2.89 3.33
CA LEU A 114 -12.46 1.55 3.91
C LEU A 114 -12.48 1.60 5.43
N VAL A 115 -11.56 2.35 6.07
CA VAL A 115 -11.54 2.53 7.52
C VAL A 115 -12.81 3.22 7.99
N ARG A 116 -13.26 4.28 7.31
CA ARG A 116 -14.52 4.96 7.63
C ARG A 116 -15.74 4.04 7.46
N HIS A 117 -15.75 3.21 6.42
CA HIS A 117 -16.82 2.24 6.22
C HIS A 117 -16.82 1.18 7.32
N HIS A 118 -15.65 0.70 7.73
CA HIS A 118 -15.51 -0.22 8.86
C HIS A 118 -16.02 0.41 10.16
N THR A 119 -15.63 1.65 10.48
CA THR A 119 -16.08 2.28 11.73
C THR A 119 -17.60 2.42 11.75
N LEU A 120 -18.21 2.89 10.65
CA LEU A 120 -19.67 3.01 10.55
C LEU A 120 -20.39 1.66 10.66
N THR A 121 -19.91 0.62 9.97
CA THR A 121 -20.50 -0.73 10.05
C THR A 121 -20.34 -1.34 11.44
N SER A 122 -19.16 -1.23 12.05
CA SER A 122 -18.93 -1.72 13.42
C SER A 122 -19.85 -1.01 14.42
N HIS A 123 -20.03 0.31 14.31
CA HIS A 123 -20.97 1.05 15.15
C HIS A 123 -22.41 0.59 14.97
N ALA A 124 -22.86 0.36 13.73
CA ALA A 124 -24.20 -0.16 13.47
C ALA A 124 -24.40 -1.56 14.08
N TRP A 125 -23.41 -2.45 13.96
CA TRP A 125 -23.44 -3.78 14.57
C TRP A 125 -23.39 -3.74 16.09
N HIS A 126 -22.61 -2.85 16.68
CA HIS A 126 -22.59 -2.65 18.13
C HIS A 126 -23.96 -2.16 18.60
N GLN A 127 -24.55 -1.15 17.95
CA GLN A 127 -25.87 -0.64 18.30
C GLN A 127 -26.95 -1.73 18.22
N HIS A 128 -26.98 -2.49 17.13
CA HIS A 128 -27.91 -3.61 16.96
C HIS A 128 -27.79 -4.66 18.09
N ARG A 129 -26.57 -5.02 18.51
CA ARG A 129 -26.35 -5.94 19.65
C ARG A 129 -26.83 -5.34 20.97
N TYR A 130 -26.57 -4.06 21.21
CA TYR A 130 -27.03 -3.39 22.43
C TYR A 130 -28.55 -3.37 22.49
N ASP A 131 -29.21 -3.00 21.39
CA ASP A 131 -30.67 -2.91 21.30
C ASP A 131 -31.35 -4.27 21.45
N THR A 132 -30.81 -5.33 20.81
CA THR A 132 -31.34 -6.71 20.93
C THR A 132 -31.16 -7.33 22.32
N LEU A 133 -30.07 -7.01 23.04
CA LEU A 133 -29.79 -7.58 24.37
C LEU A 133 -30.49 -6.84 25.52
N HIS A 134 -30.52 -5.51 25.49
CA HIS A 134 -30.94 -4.71 26.65
C HIS A 134 -32.40 -4.30 26.60
N ARG A 135 -33.05 -4.52 25.45
CA ARG A 135 -34.30 -3.86 25.17
C ARG A 135 -35.12 -4.79 24.23
N PRO A 136 -35.69 -5.89 24.74
CA PRO A 136 -36.45 -6.85 23.92
C PRO A 136 -37.93 -6.47 23.69
N ASP A 137 -38.49 -5.57 24.50
CA ASP A 137 -39.96 -5.40 24.64
C ASP A 137 -40.53 -4.02 24.22
N TRP A 138 -39.65 -3.12 23.76
CA TRP A 138 -40.00 -1.81 23.21
C TRP A 138 -39.94 -1.90 21.69
N ASP A 139 -40.65 -0.99 21.03
CA ASP A 139 -40.75 -0.83 19.59
C ASP A 139 -39.36 -0.58 18.94
N VAL A 140 -38.54 -1.63 18.83
CA VAL A 140 -37.26 -1.63 18.11
C VAL A 140 -37.64 -1.50 16.64
N MET A 141 -37.32 -0.36 16.03
CA MET A 141 -37.65 -0.04 14.65
C MET A 141 -37.09 -1.03 13.59
N SER A 142 -36.24 -1.99 13.96
CA SER A 142 -35.73 -3.03 13.07
C SER A 142 -35.10 -4.17 13.88
N SER A 143 -35.76 -5.33 13.95
CA SER A 143 -35.12 -6.59 14.37
C SER A 143 -34.28 -7.21 13.24
N GLU A 144 -34.29 -6.61 12.04
CA GLU A 144 -33.49 -7.08 10.92
C GLU A 144 -32.01 -6.72 11.12
N PRO A 145 -31.09 -7.66 10.85
CA PRO A 145 -29.66 -7.42 10.98
C PRO A 145 -29.22 -6.32 9.99
N PRO A 146 -28.18 -5.53 10.32
CA PRO A 146 -27.63 -4.54 9.39
C PRO A 146 -27.26 -5.20 8.06
N GLY A 147 -27.66 -4.58 6.93
CA GLY A 147 -27.44 -5.15 5.60
C GLY A 147 -25.98 -5.26 5.15
N ALA A 148 -25.03 -4.70 5.91
CA ALA A 148 -23.60 -4.81 5.64
C ALA A 148 -22.96 -5.85 6.58
N ARG A 149 -22.20 -6.78 6.03
CA ARG A 149 -21.46 -7.79 6.80
C ARG A 149 -20.48 -7.14 7.78
N GLU A 150 -20.38 -7.71 8.98
CA GLU A 150 -19.35 -7.30 9.95
C GLU A 150 -17.99 -7.90 9.56
N MET A 151 -16.96 -7.04 9.53
CA MET A 151 -15.58 -7.44 9.28
C MET A 151 -14.74 -7.18 10.53
N SER A 152 -13.86 -8.12 10.88
CA SER A 152 -12.96 -7.97 12.02
C SER A 152 -11.82 -6.99 11.72
N ASN A 153 -11.29 -6.34 12.75
CA ASN A 153 -10.13 -5.43 12.61
C ASN A 153 -8.95 -6.09 11.89
N LEU A 154 -8.67 -7.38 12.19
CA LEU A 154 -7.60 -8.13 11.54
C LEU A 154 -7.84 -8.35 10.05
N GLN A 155 -9.08 -8.66 9.65
CA GLN A 155 -9.45 -8.79 8.24
C GLN A 155 -9.27 -7.47 7.50
N VAL A 156 -9.66 -6.34 8.13
CA VAL A 156 -9.49 -5.02 7.52
C VAL A 156 -8.01 -4.67 7.38
N CYS A 157 -7.20 -4.93 8.40
CA CYS A 157 -5.75 -4.78 8.32
C CYS A 157 -5.13 -5.65 7.22
N ALA A 158 -5.58 -6.89 7.05
CA ALA A 158 -5.11 -7.78 6.00
C ALA A 158 -5.44 -7.25 4.59
N VAL A 159 -6.68 -6.81 4.37
CA VAL A 159 -7.10 -6.20 3.08
C VAL A 159 -6.30 -4.93 2.79
N LEU A 160 -6.11 -4.07 3.80
CA LEU A 160 -5.33 -2.84 3.63
C LEU A 160 -3.86 -3.15 3.30
N ALA A 161 -3.22 -4.03 4.07
CA ALA A 161 -1.81 -4.34 3.88
C ALA A 161 -1.56 -5.03 2.52
N VAL A 162 -2.37 -6.03 2.18
CA VAL A 162 -2.15 -6.88 1.00
C VAL A 162 -2.72 -6.27 -0.26
N CYS A 163 -3.94 -5.71 -0.24
CA CYS A 163 -4.61 -5.23 -1.45
C CYS A 163 -4.34 -3.75 -1.74
N VAL A 164 -4.27 -2.91 -0.70
CA VAL A 164 -4.15 -1.45 -0.90
C VAL A 164 -2.69 -1.00 -0.91
N TRP A 165 -1.85 -1.48 0.01
CA TRP A 165 -0.51 -0.92 0.22
C TRP A 165 0.64 -1.68 -0.45
N SER A 166 0.50 -2.97 -0.75
CA SER A 166 1.56 -3.79 -1.34
C SER A 166 2.13 -3.20 -2.65
N ILE A 167 1.26 -2.72 -3.55
CA ILE A 167 1.64 -2.18 -4.86
C ILE A 167 2.28 -0.78 -4.74
N PRO A 168 1.69 0.21 -4.03
CA PRO A 168 2.35 1.49 -3.79
C PRO A 168 3.72 1.34 -3.13
N VAL A 169 3.86 0.46 -2.14
CA VAL A 169 5.14 0.20 -1.47
C VAL A 169 6.16 -0.37 -2.45
N TYR A 170 5.78 -1.37 -3.26
CA TYR A 170 6.67 -1.94 -4.27
C TYR A 170 7.16 -0.89 -5.27
N ARG A 171 6.27 0.01 -5.72
CA ARG A 171 6.63 1.11 -6.61
C ARG A 171 7.55 2.13 -5.95
N LEU A 172 7.27 2.48 -4.69
CA LEU A 172 8.10 3.40 -3.90
C LEU A 172 9.55 2.89 -3.82
N VAL A 173 9.74 1.61 -3.49
CA VAL A 173 11.08 0.99 -3.42
C VAL A 173 11.79 1.05 -4.77
N GLY A 174 11.07 0.77 -5.87
CA GLY A 174 11.64 0.89 -7.22
C GLY A 174 12.09 2.31 -7.56
N MET A 175 11.33 3.33 -7.15
CA MET A 175 11.70 4.73 -7.36
C MET A 175 12.91 5.15 -6.51
N ILE A 176 12.98 4.70 -5.25
CA ILE A 176 14.12 4.98 -4.37
C ILE A 176 15.40 4.37 -4.96
N ALA A 177 15.35 3.11 -5.38
CA ALA A 177 16.47 2.44 -6.04
C ALA A 177 16.94 3.17 -7.30
N ALA A 178 16.01 3.71 -8.10
CA ALA A 178 16.33 4.50 -9.27
C ALA A 178 16.91 5.89 -8.94
N ALA A 179 16.42 6.55 -7.89
CA ALA A 179 16.86 7.88 -7.49
C ALA A 179 18.31 7.89 -6.98
N GLU A 180 18.71 6.87 -6.21
CA GLU A 180 20.10 6.69 -5.77
C GLU A 180 21.08 6.64 -6.96
N TRP A 181 20.66 6.04 -8.07
CA TRP A 181 21.47 5.93 -9.29
C TRP A 181 21.39 7.15 -10.21
N GLY A 182 20.21 7.79 -10.33
CA GLY A 182 20.06 9.04 -11.08
C GLY A 182 20.94 10.17 -10.53
N GLY A 183 21.17 10.19 -9.21
CA GLY A 183 22.12 11.11 -8.57
C GLY A 183 23.59 10.80 -8.87
N ALA A 184 23.95 9.54 -9.11
CA ALA A 184 25.31 9.14 -9.45
C ALA A 184 25.72 9.54 -10.89
N GLY A 185 24.76 9.61 -11.83
CA GLY A 185 25.00 10.01 -13.22
C GLY A 185 25.24 11.51 -13.43
N VAL A 186 24.71 12.38 -12.55
CA VAL A 186 24.86 13.84 -12.68
C VAL A 186 26.28 14.32 -12.29
N VAL A 187 27.04 13.52 -11.53
CA VAL A 187 28.41 13.87 -11.14
C VAL A 187 29.43 13.58 -12.25
N GLU A 188 29.16 12.66 -13.19
CA GLU A 188 30.10 12.34 -14.28
C GLU A 188 29.97 13.21 -15.53
N GLU A 189 28.80 13.77 -15.85
CA GLU A 189 28.65 14.62 -17.05
C GLU A 189 29.23 16.03 -16.88
N GLY A 190 29.40 16.51 -15.64
CA GLY A 190 30.07 17.79 -15.37
C GLY A 190 31.58 17.78 -15.65
N GLY A 191 32.23 16.61 -15.63
CA GLY A 191 33.69 16.50 -15.80
C GLY A 191 34.17 16.33 -17.25
N ARG A 192 33.28 15.93 -18.18
CA ARG A 192 33.69 15.62 -19.57
C ARG A 192 33.65 16.83 -20.50
N SER A 193 32.88 17.86 -20.16
CA SER A 193 32.80 19.12 -20.93
C SER A 193 34.04 20.01 -20.76
N GLU A 194 34.73 19.95 -19.61
CA GLU A 194 35.83 20.87 -19.32
C GLU A 194 37.18 20.42 -19.91
N ARG A 195 37.34 19.13 -20.22
CA ARG A 195 38.57 18.60 -20.84
C ARG A 195 38.69 18.90 -22.33
N SER A 196 37.57 19.19 -23.02
CA SER A 196 37.57 19.58 -24.44
C SER A 196 37.84 21.08 -24.66
N ARG A 197 37.80 21.90 -23.59
CA ARG A 197 37.99 23.35 -23.69
C ARG A 197 39.41 23.83 -23.38
N ARG A 198 40.29 22.93 -22.91
CA ARG A 198 41.72 23.21 -22.64
C ARG A 198 42.67 22.75 -23.75
N SER A 199 42.15 22.26 -24.88
CA SER A 199 42.96 21.81 -26.01
C SER A 199 42.68 22.59 -27.31
N ARG A 200 42.25 23.85 -27.21
CA ARG A 200 42.25 24.80 -28.33
C ARG A 200 42.91 26.10 -27.92
#